data_AF-A0A4R6YGT2-F1
#
_entry.id   AF-A0A4R6YGT2-F1
#
_cell.length_a   1.000
_cell.length_b   1.000
_cell.length_c   1.000
_cell.angle_alpha   90.00
_cell.angle_beta   90.00
_cell.angle_gamma   90.00
#
_symmetry.space_group_name_H-M   'P 1'
#
loop_
_entity.id
_entity.type
_entity.pdbx_description
1 polymer ?
#
loop_
_entity_poly.entity_id
_entity_poly.type
_entity_poly.pdbx_seq_one_letter_code
_entity_poly.pdbx_strand_id
1 'polypeptide(L)'
;MAHRMRLSPASLRRSLRAEGQSYQVIKDELRAAIARSLLRESSLTVAEIAVEVGFAEPSAFYRAFRSWTGMSPGDLRSSSGNMDG
;
A
#
# COMPACT_ATOMS: atom_id res chain seq x y z
N MET A 1 -42.07 26.07 -3.13
CA MET A 1 -41.14 25.03 -3.63
C MET A 1 -39.70 25.43 -3.34
N ALA A 2 -39.07 24.88 -2.29
CA ALA A 2 -37.62 24.97 -2.09
C ALA A 2 -37.15 23.78 -1.26
N HIS A 3 -36.74 22.72 -1.95
CA HIS A 3 -36.19 21.50 -1.37
C HIS A 3 -34.81 21.83 -0.76
N ARG A 4 -34.79 22.31 0.49
CA ARG A 4 -33.55 22.46 1.26
C ARG A 4 -32.94 21.07 1.43
N MET A 5 -31.93 20.75 0.62
CA MET A 5 -31.07 19.60 0.79
C MET A 5 -30.43 19.69 2.17
N ARG A 6 -31.06 19.02 3.15
CA ARG A 6 -30.52 18.77 4.48
C ARG A 6 -29.43 17.70 4.35
N LEU A 7 -28.31 18.02 3.71
CA LEU A 7 -27.10 17.20 3.85
C LEU A 7 -26.71 17.28 5.32
N SER A 8 -27.16 16.27 6.08
CA SER A 8 -26.88 16.15 7.50
C SER A 8 -25.35 16.09 7.68
N PRO A 9 -24.79 16.64 8.78
CA PRO A 9 -23.36 16.58 9.08
C PRO A 9 -22.75 15.17 9.07
N ALA A 10 -23.58 14.12 9.05
CA ALA A 10 -23.18 12.73 8.90
C ALA A 10 -22.80 12.35 7.45
N SER A 11 -23.48 12.90 6.45
CA SER A 11 -23.13 12.67 5.04
C SER A 11 -21.82 13.37 4.65
N LEU A 12 -21.59 14.59 5.16
CA LEU A 12 -20.34 15.32 4.95
C LEU A 12 -19.14 14.60 5.60
N ARG A 13 -19.30 14.11 6.85
CA ARG A 13 -18.26 13.30 7.52
C ARG A 13 -17.99 11.97 6.82
N ARG A 14 -19.02 11.34 6.23
CA ARG A 14 -18.83 10.12 5.42
C ARG A 14 -18.08 10.41 4.12
N SER A 15 -18.41 11.49 3.41
CA SER A 15 -17.70 11.89 2.20
C SER A 15 -16.23 12.20 2.48
N LEU A 16 -15.95 13.00 3.52
CA LEU A 16 -14.57 13.30 3.95
C LEU A 16 -13.80 12.04 4.37
N ARG A 17 -14.45 11.10 5.07
CA ARG A 17 -13.82 9.81 5.42
C ARG A 17 -13.59 8.93 4.19
N ALA A 18 -14.53 8.90 3.25
CA ALA A 18 -14.40 8.14 2.00
C ALA A 18 -13.26 8.69 1.14
N GLU A 19 -13.11 10.02 1.06
CA GLU A 19 -11.98 10.68 0.39
C GLU A 19 -10.65 10.39 1.10
N GLY A 20 -10.61 10.48 2.43
CA GLY A 20 -9.41 10.12 3.21
C GLY A 20 -9.01 8.65 3.07
N GLN A 21 -9.99 7.75 3.00
CA GLN A 21 -9.76 6.33 2.74
C GLN A 21 -9.26 6.11 1.29
N SER A 22 -9.82 6.84 0.32
CA SER A 22 -9.37 6.78 -1.08
C SER A 22 -7.92 7.27 -1.22
N TYR A 23 -7.56 8.36 -0.54
CA TYR A 23 -6.18 8.84 -0.51
C TYR A 23 -5.22 7.83 0.11
N GLN A 24 -5.64 7.19 1.21
CA GLN A 24 -4.86 6.14 1.84
C GLN A 24 -4.66 4.94 0.90
N VAL A 25 -5.70 4.51 0.18
CA VAL A 25 -5.64 3.42 -0.80
C VAL A 25 -4.68 3.77 -1.95
N ILE A 26 -4.78 4.96 -2.53
CA ILE A 26 -3.89 5.40 -3.62
C ILE A 26 -2.43 5.42 -3.14
N LYS A 27 -2.19 5.94 -1.93
CA LYS A 27 -0.84 5.98 -1.35
C LYS A 27 -0.28 4.58 -1.10
N ASP A 28 -1.12 3.67 -0.64
CA ASP A 28 -0.78 2.28 -0.38
C ASP A 28 -0.49 1.52 -1.69
N GLU A 29 -1.27 1.75 -2.75
CA GLU A 29 -1.02 1.21 -4.10
C GLU A 29 0.32 1.68 -4.68
N LEU A 30 0.62 2.97 -4.54
CA LEU A 30 1.90 3.54 -4.99
C LEU A 30 3.08 2.91 -4.23
N ARG A 31 2.97 2.79 -2.90
CA ARG A 31 3.98 2.10 -2.09
C ARG A 31 4.15 0.65 -2.50
N ALA A 32 3.06 -0.08 -2.76
CA ALA A 32 3.12 -1.44 -3.24
C ALA A 32 3.80 -1.55 -4.62
N ALA A 33 3.59 -0.59 -5.52
CA ALA A 33 4.27 -0.53 -6.81
C ALA A 33 5.79 -0.33 -6.65
N ILE A 34 6.21 0.64 -5.84
CA ILE A 34 7.63 0.92 -5.56
C ILE A 34 8.30 -0.28 -4.90
N ALA A 35 7.66 -0.86 -3.88
CA ALA A 35 8.18 -2.03 -3.18
C ALA A 35 8.34 -3.23 -4.12
N ARG A 36 7.40 -3.48 -5.04
CA ARG A 36 7.51 -4.55 -6.04
C ARG A 36 8.67 -4.31 -7.01
N SER A 37 8.87 -3.08 -7.46
CA SER A 37 10.00 -2.72 -8.33
C SER A 37 11.32 -2.95 -7.60
N LEU A 38 11.47 -2.43 -6.38
CA LEU A 38 12.68 -2.63 -5.56
C LEU A 38 12.96 -4.11 -5.27
N LEU A 39 11.92 -4.91 -5.00
CA LEU A 39 12.08 -6.35 -4.74
C LEU A 39 12.60 -7.13 -5.96
N ARG A 40 12.31 -6.66 -7.19
CA ARG A 40 12.70 -7.29 -8.45
C ARG A 40 14.02 -6.75 -9.02
N GLU A 41 14.21 -5.44 -8.92
CA GLU A 41 15.29 -4.72 -9.63
C GLU A 41 16.50 -4.48 -8.73
N SER A 42 16.34 -4.56 -7.40
CA SER A 42 17.43 -4.32 -6.45
C SER A 42 17.84 -5.59 -5.71
N SER A 43 19.11 -5.64 -5.33
CA SER A 43 19.66 -6.63 -4.39
C SER A 43 19.43 -6.25 -2.92
N LEU A 44 18.69 -5.16 -2.63
CA LEU A 44 18.43 -4.70 -1.28
C LEU A 44 17.68 -5.76 -0.49
N THR A 45 17.92 -5.88 0.80
CA THR A 45 17.14 -6.75 1.68
C THR A 45 15.71 -6.23 1.84
N VAL A 46 14.78 -7.11 2.22
CA VAL A 46 13.38 -6.70 2.50
C VAL A 46 13.32 -5.63 3.60
N ALA A 47 14.26 -5.66 4.54
CA ALA A 47 14.37 -4.66 5.61
C ALA A 47 14.77 -3.28 5.08
N GLU A 48 15.75 -3.21 4.19
CA GLU A 48 16.16 -1.95 3.54
C GLU A 48 15.04 -1.38 2.67
N ILE A 49 14.35 -2.24 1.91
CA ILE A 49 13.18 -1.83 1.12
C ILE A 49 12.11 -1.24 2.02
N ALA A 50 11.83 -1.85 3.19
CA ALA A 50 10.85 -1.33 4.14
C ALA A 50 11.17 0.12 4.55
N VAL A 51 12.43 0.41 4.87
CA VAL A 51 12.88 1.77 5.19
C VAL A 51 12.63 2.72 4.03
N GLU A 52 12.93 2.28 2.80
CA GLU A 52 12.84 3.11 1.60
C GLU A 52 11.42 3.45 1.18
N VAL A 53 10.45 2.57 1.42
CA VAL A 53 9.01 2.89 1.26
C VAL A 53 8.42 3.65 2.46
N GLY A 54 9.24 3.97 3.47
CA GLY A 54 8.88 4.81 4.62
C GLY A 54 8.27 4.05 5.79
N PHE A 55 8.64 2.78 5.99
CA PHE A 55 8.31 2.02 7.19
C PHE A 55 9.46 2.04 8.20
N ALA A 56 9.14 2.31 9.46
CA ALA A 56 10.13 2.27 10.54
C ALA A 56 10.58 0.83 10.88
N GLU A 57 9.69 -0.15 10.68
CA GLU A 57 9.91 -1.53 11.08
C GLU A 57 9.61 -2.48 9.91
N PRO A 58 10.51 -3.43 9.59
CA PRO A 58 10.29 -4.42 8.54
C PRO A 58 9.01 -5.22 8.76
N SER A 59 8.69 -5.56 10.00
CA SER A 59 7.47 -6.30 10.37
C SER A 59 6.17 -5.57 9.98
N ALA A 60 6.16 -4.23 10.08
CA ALA A 60 5.02 -3.42 9.66
C ALA A 60 4.88 -3.42 8.13
N PHE A 61 6.00 -3.32 7.43
CA PHE A 61 6.04 -3.45 5.97
C PHE A 61 5.55 -4.82 5.51
N TYR A 62 5.98 -5.93 6.12
CA TYR A 62 5.52 -7.28 5.76
C TYR A 62 3.99 -7.41 5.81
N ARG A 63 3.36 -6.89 6.88
CA ARG A 63 1.90 -6.92 7.04
C ARG A 63 1.20 -6.05 5.99
N ALA A 64 1.70 -4.83 5.78
CA ALA A 64 1.14 -3.91 4.80
C ALA A 64 1.29 -4.44 3.37
N PHE A 65 2.48 -4.88 3.00
CA PHE A 65 2.78 -5.47 1.69
C PHE A 65 1.91 -6.68 1.40
N ARG A 66 1.74 -7.59 2.37
CA ARG A 66 0.83 -8.74 2.23
C ARG A 66 -0.62 -8.30 2.10
N SER A 67 -1.05 -7.27 2.83
CA SER A 67 -2.40 -6.73 2.72
C SER A 67 -2.67 -6.12 1.33
N TRP A 68 -1.67 -5.50 0.71
CA TRP A 68 -1.82 -4.83 -0.59
C TRP A 68 -1.62 -5.78 -1.78
N THR A 69 -0.69 -6.72 -1.68
CA THR A 69 -0.29 -7.59 -2.80
C THR A 69 -0.81 -9.03 -2.67
N GLY A 70 -1.29 -9.41 -1.49
CA GLY A 70 -1.72 -10.79 -1.19
C GLY A 70 -0.57 -11.76 -0.91
N MET A 71 0.68 -11.35 -1.10
CA MET A 71 1.88 -12.22 -1.04
C MET A 71 2.93 -11.64 -0.10
N SER A 72 3.89 -12.46 0.37
CA SER A 72 5.01 -11.91 1.13
C SER A 72 6.09 -11.34 0.19
N PRO A 73 6.85 -10.33 0.63
CA PRO A 73 8.01 -9.83 -0.12
C PRO A 73 9.03 -10.91 -0.46
N GLY A 74 9.19 -11.90 0.43
CA GLY A 74 10.07 -13.05 0.23
C GLY A 74 9.60 -13.95 -0.92
N ASP A 75 8.30 -14.26 -0.97
CA ASP A 75 7.72 -15.06 -2.07
C ASP A 75 7.90 -14.36 -3.44
N LEU A 76 7.73 -13.04 -3.46
CA LEU A 76 7.94 -12.25 -4.68
C LEU A 76 9.41 -12.31 -5.14
N ARG A 77 10.38 -12.30 -4.21
CA ARG A 77 11.81 -12.39 -4.53
C ARG A 77 12.22 -13.80 -4.96
N SER A 78 11.72 -14.82 -4.28
CA SER A 78 12.01 -16.22 -4.61
C SER A 78 11.44 -16.61 -5.98
N SER A 79 10.29 -16.06 -6.35
CA SER A 79 9.69 -16.29 -7.68
C SER A 79 10.47 -15.62 -8.83
N SER A 80 11.23 -14.54 -8.58
CA SER A 80 12.14 -13.95 -9.58
C SER A 80 13.51 -14.62 -9.66
N GLY A 81 13.94 -15.34 -8.61
CA GLY A 81 15.27 -15.97 -8.54
C GLY A 81 15.38 -17.38 -9.16
N ASN A 82 14.33 -17.90 -9.80
CA ASN A 82 14.28 -19.26 -10.34
C ASN A 82 14.18 -19.33 -11.88
N MET A 83 14.70 -18.32 -12.61
CA MET A 83 14.76 -18.31 -14.08
C MET A 83 16.18 -18.39 -14.68
N ASP A 84 17.24 -18.46 -13.87
CA ASP A 84 18.61 -18.62 -14.36
C ASP A 84 19.14 -20.00 -13.99
N GLY A 85 18.94 -20.97 -14.88
CA GLY A 85 19.51 -22.32 -14.84
C GLY A 85 20.09 -22.68 -16.20
#